data_AF-A0A1H2ZUT3-F1
#
_entry.id   AF-A0A1H2ZUT3-F1
#
_cell.length_a   1.000
_cell.length_b   1.000
_cell.length_c   1.000
_cell.angle_alpha   90.00
_cell.angle_beta   90.00
_cell.angle_gamma   90.00
#
_symmetry.space_group_name_H-M   'P 1'
#
loop_
_entity.id
_entity.type
_entity.pdbx_description
1 polymer ?
#
loop_
_entity_poly.entity_id
_entity_poly.type
_entity_poly.pdbx_seq_one_letter_code
_entity_poly.pdbx_strand_id
1 'polypeptide(L)'
;MKVKINSYDELSTSISDVIARTPHALSIHPTVKLMHGFIAPKLDFSRDLVEWFFRKGAPSRSVWITYQDATFYFRYEVNSAGILMKKDSMQGDWLETFSADDSEQNIAQKLAKHFP
;
A
#
# COMPACT_ATOMS: atom_id res chain seq x y z
N MET A 1 -13.31 -9.17 -4.97
CA MET A 1 -12.43 -10.35 -5.22
C MET A 1 -10.99 -9.92 -5.04
N LYS A 2 -10.10 -10.75 -4.52
CA LYS A 2 -8.66 -10.47 -4.57
C LYS A 2 -8.14 -10.79 -5.97
N VAL A 3 -7.31 -9.92 -6.51
CA VAL A 3 -6.66 -10.06 -7.81
C VAL A 3 -5.16 -10.01 -7.57
N LYS A 4 -4.43 -10.98 -8.11
CA LYS A 4 -2.97 -10.98 -8.09
C LYS A 4 -2.44 -9.95 -9.08
N ILE A 5 -1.54 -9.09 -8.61
CA ILE A 5 -0.77 -8.14 -9.41
C ILE A 5 0.57 -8.80 -9.74
N ASN A 6 0.90 -8.91 -11.03
CA ASN A 6 2.02 -9.72 -11.51
C ASN A 6 3.22 -8.90 -11.99
N SER A 7 3.10 -7.57 -12.01
CA SER A 7 4.18 -6.71 -12.48
C SER A 7 4.17 -5.34 -11.82
N TYR A 8 5.30 -4.65 -11.95
CA TYR A 8 5.45 -3.26 -11.53
C TYR A 8 4.44 -2.33 -12.23
N ASP A 9 4.18 -2.54 -13.52
CA ASP A 9 3.27 -1.71 -14.31
C ASP A 9 1.81 -1.91 -13.90
N GLU A 10 1.40 -3.15 -13.63
CA GLU A 10 0.06 -3.45 -13.10
C GLU A 10 -0.14 -2.82 -11.72
N LEU A 11 0.91 -2.85 -10.86
CA LEU A 11 0.87 -2.23 -9.55
C LEU A 11 0.73 -0.71 -9.65
N SER A 12 1.56 -0.08 -10.49
CA SER A 12 1.56 1.36 -10.76
C SER A 12 0.22 1.84 -11.32
N THR A 13 -0.36 1.07 -12.25
CA THR A 13 -1.68 1.32 -12.82
C THR A 13 -2.77 1.25 -11.76
N SER A 14 -2.75 0.20 -10.93
CA SER A 14 -3.73 0.01 -9.84
C SER A 14 -3.69 1.16 -8.83
N ILE A 15 -2.49 1.65 -8.48
CA ILE A 15 -2.32 2.81 -7.60
C ILE A 15 -2.88 4.08 -8.23
N SER A 16 -2.58 4.30 -9.51
CA SER A 16 -3.06 5.47 -10.24
C SER A 16 -4.59 5.49 -10.33
N ASP A 17 -5.20 4.33 -10.56
CA ASP A 17 -6.65 4.14 -10.55
C ASP A 17 -7.28 4.46 -9.18
N VAL A 18 -6.66 3.99 -8.08
CA VAL A 18 -7.14 4.30 -6.72
C VAL A 18 -7.03 5.80 -6.43
N ILE A 19 -5.92 6.43 -6.79
CA ILE A 19 -5.71 7.88 -6.63
C ILE A 19 -6.78 8.66 -7.39
N ALA A 20 -6.99 8.34 -8.67
CA ALA A 20 -8.00 9.00 -9.51
C ALA A 20 -9.43 8.85 -8.97
N ARG A 21 -9.74 7.71 -8.34
CA ARG A 21 -11.07 7.41 -7.78
C ARG A 21 -11.27 7.90 -6.34
N THR A 22 -10.26 8.49 -5.72
CA THR A 22 -10.32 8.99 -4.33
C THR A 22 -10.03 10.50 -4.25
N PRO A 23 -10.82 11.36 -4.91
CA PRO A 23 -10.59 12.81 -4.89
C PRO A 23 -10.82 13.45 -3.51
N HIS A 24 -11.47 12.74 -2.57
CA HIS A 24 -11.60 13.18 -1.18
C HIS A 24 -10.32 12.97 -0.36
N ALA A 25 -9.34 12.22 -0.89
CA ALA A 25 -8.11 11.85 -0.20
C ALA A 25 -6.87 12.56 -0.80
N LEU A 26 -7.04 13.74 -1.42
CA LEU A 26 -5.95 14.45 -2.12
C LEU A 26 -4.70 14.66 -1.25
N SER A 27 -4.88 14.92 0.05
CA SER A 27 -3.77 15.11 0.99
C SER A 27 -2.89 13.86 1.15
N ILE A 28 -3.44 12.65 0.98
CA ILE A 28 -2.68 11.40 1.16
C ILE A 28 -2.05 10.89 -0.14
N HIS A 29 -2.43 11.43 -1.30
CA HIS A 29 -1.91 10.97 -2.59
C HIS A 29 -0.38 11.05 -2.70
N PRO A 30 0.30 12.11 -2.21
CA PRO A 30 1.76 12.16 -2.18
C PRO A 30 2.35 11.03 -1.33
N THR A 31 1.81 10.77 -0.13
CA THR A 31 2.24 9.68 0.75
C THR A 31 2.14 8.33 0.05
N VAL A 32 1.03 8.04 -0.64
CA VAL A 32 0.87 6.78 -1.39
C VAL A 32 1.91 6.65 -2.50
N LYS A 33 2.22 7.73 -3.23
CA LYS A 33 3.24 7.72 -4.28
C LYS A 33 4.65 7.48 -3.72
N LEU A 34 4.98 8.08 -2.58
CA LEU A 34 6.26 7.86 -1.91
C LEU A 34 6.39 6.41 -1.41
N MET A 35 5.34 5.88 -0.77
CA MET A 35 5.30 4.48 -0.35
C MET A 35 5.49 3.54 -1.54
N HIS A 36 4.81 3.81 -2.67
CA HIS A 36 4.98 3.04 -3.90
C HIS A 36 6.42 3.09 -4.42
N GLY A 37 6.98 4.30 -4.55
CA GLY A 37 8.35 4.50 -5.00
C GLY A 37 9.39 3.82 -4.11
N PHE A 38 9.08 3.63 -2.83
CA PHE A 38 9.95 2.90 -1.90
C PHE A 38 9.80 1.37 -1.98
N ILE A 39 8.56 0.86 -2.00
CA ILE A 39 8.26 -0.57 -1.90
C ILE A 39 8.43 -1.27 -3.26
N ALA A 40 7.83 -0.74 -4.32
CA ALA A 40 7.71 -1.45 -5.59
C ALA A 40 9.05 -1.85 -6.22
N PRO A 41 10.12 -1.05 -6.16
CA PRO A 41 11.44 -1.46 -6.67
C PRO A 41 12.09 -2.63 -5.91
N LYS A 42 11.63 -2.95 -4.69
CA LYS A 42 12.16 -4.05 -3.88
C LYS A 42 11.44 -5.37 -4.14
N LEU A 43 10.28 -5.33 -4.79
CA LEU A 43 9.47 -6.51 -5.03
C LEU A 43 10.04 -7.34 -6.19
N ASP A 44 10.26 -8.62 -5.93
CA ASP A 44 10.47 -9.61 -6.97
C ASP A 44 9.14 -10.32 -7.25
N PHE A 45 8.41 -9.90 -8.29
CA PHE A 45 7.08 -10.44 -8.62
C PHE A 45 7.07 -11.94 -9.00
N SER A 46 8.24 -12.58 -9.15
CA SER A 46 8.33 -14.04 -9.32
C SER A 46 8.23 -14.79 -7.98
N ARG A 47 8.59 -14.14 -6.87
CA ARG A 47 8.62 -14.71 -5.51
C ARG A 47 7.61 -14.04 -4.59
N ASP A 48 7.60 -12.73 -4.57
CA ASP A 48 6.76 -11.88 -3.74
C ASP A 48 5.35 -11.79 -4.35
N LEU A 49 4.34 -11.64 -3.49
CA LEU A 49 2.94 -11.64 -3.90
C LEU A 49 2.30 -10.30 -3.58
N VAL A 50 1.70 -9.67 -4.60
CA VAL A 50 0.83 -8.52 -4.38
C VAL A 50 -0.60 -8.91 -4.73
N GLU A 51 -1.50 -8.82 -3.76
CA GLU A 51 -2.93 -9.03 -3.97
C GLU A 51 -3.70 -7.76 -3.68
N TRP A 52 -4.55 -7.37 -4.62
CA TRP A 52 -5.41 -6.20 -4.44
C TRP A 52 -6.86 -6.62 -4.41
N PHE A 53 -7.64 -6.10 -3.46
CA PHE A 53 -9.08 -6.35 -3.48
C PHE A 53 -9.76 -5.44 -4.50
N PHE A 54 -10.42 -6.02 -5.49
CA PHE A 54 -11.24 -5.33 -6.49
C PHE A 54 -12.73 -5.39 -6.14
N ARG A 55 -13.43 -4.27 -6.34
CA ARG A 55 -14.89 -4.14 -6.20
C ARG A 55 -15.46 -3.49 -7.46
N LYS A 56 -16.42 -4.16 -8.11
CA LYS A 56 -17.07 -3.70 -9.35
C LYS A 56 -16.04 -3.31 -10.45
N GLY A 57 -15.01 -4.14 -10.65
CA GLY A 57 -13.99 -3.94 -11.67
C GLY A 57 -12.93 -2.88 -11.37
N ALA A 58 -12.92 -2.28 -10.17
CA ALA A 58 -11.93 -1.28 -9.78
C ALA A 58 -11.15 -1.73 -8.53
N PRO A 59 -9.86 -1.37 -8.41
CA PRO A 59 -9.09 -1.61 -7.20
C PRO A 59 -9.69 -0.84 -6.02
N SER A 60 -9.76 -1.49 -4.86
CA SER A 60 -10.22 -0.87 -3.62
C SER A 60 -9.10 -0.08 -2.94
N ARG A 61 -9.34 0.45 -1.76
CA ARG A 61 -8.34 1.21 -0.99
C ARG A 61 -7.50 0.29 -0.07
N SER A 62 -7.38 -0.98 -0.44
CA SER A 62 -6.78 -2.02 0.38
C SER A 62 -5.98 -3.01 -0.46
N VAL A 63 -4.73 -3.23 -0.07
CA VAL A 63 -3.76 -4.07 -0.79
C VAL A 63 -2.96 -4.90 0.21
N TRP A 64 -2.62 -6.12 -0.20
CA TRP A 64 -1.76 -7.05 0.53
C TRP A 64 -0.47 -7.22 -0.25
N ILE A 65 0.65 -7.19 0.46
CA ILE A 65 1.98 -7.40 -0.10
C ILE A 65 2.67 -8.45 0.76
N THR A 66 2.91 -9.63 0.21
CA THR A 66 3.78 -10.64 0.80
C THR A 66 5.20 -10.42 0.27
N TYR A 67 6.11 -10.05 1.17
CA TYR A 67 7.52 -9.80 0.90
C TYR A 67 8.35 -10.64 1.87
N GLN A 68 9.24 -11.48 1.35
CA GLN A 68 10.10 -12.37 2.16
C GLN A 68 9.30 -13.14 3.25
N ASP A 69 8.25 -13.85 2.84
CA ASP A 69 7.36 -14.65 3.69
C ASP A 69 6.51 -13.88 4.72
N ALA A 70 6.67 -12.56 4.82
CA ALA A 70 5.83 -11.70 5.66
C ALA A 70 4.73 -11.05 4.83
N THR A 71 3.48 -11.10 5.31
CA THR A 71 2.35 -10.47 4.61
C THR A 71 1.96 -9.16 5.26
N PHE A 72 2.08 -8.06 4.53
CA PHE A 72 1.69 -6.72 4.96
C PHE A 72 0.35 -6.34 4.36
N TYR A 73 -0.52 -5.78 5.17
CA TYR A 73 -1.81 -5.24 4.73
C TYR A 73 -1.84 -3.74 4.88
N PHE A 74 -2.12 -3.05 3.77
CA PHE A 74 -2.26 -1.61 3.71
C PHE A 74 -3.71 -1.23 3.45
N ARG A 75 -4.20 -0.20 4.14
CA ARG A 75 -5.54 0.34 3.94
C ARG A 75 -5.57 1.84 4.16
N TYR A 76 -6.25 2.58 3.29
CA TYR A 76 -6.65 3.95 3.60
C TYR A 76 -7.79 3.98 4.61
N GLU A 77 -7.64 4.80 5.65
CA GLU A 77 -8.66 5.06 6.66
C GLU A 77 -9.12 6.52 6.57
N VAL A 78 -10.43 6.70 6.44
CA VAL A 78 -11.04 8.01 6.15
C VAL A 78 -10.92 8.93 7.35
N ASN A 79 -11.15 8.40 8.55
CA ASN A 79 -11.21 9.20 9.77
C ASN A 79 -9.82 9.68 10.24
N SER A 80 -8.77 8.90 9.99
CA SER A 80 -7.38 9.29 10.29
C SER A 80 -6.69 9.97 9.11
N ALA A 81 -7.38 10.09 7.96
CA ALA A 81 -6.85 10.60 6.70
C ALA A 81 -5.48 10.01 6.32
N GLY A 82 -5.24 8.74 6.67
CA GLY A 82 -3.92 8.10 6.56
C GLY A 82 -3.97 6.71 5.95
N ILE A 83 -2.79 6.17 5.64
CA ILE A 83 -2.62 4.77 5.29
C ILE A 83 -2.22 4.01 6.56
N LEU A 84 -2.92 2.94 6.87
CA LEU A 84 -2.63 2.05 7.98
C LEU A 84 -1.98 0.78 7.46
N MET A 85 -0.95 0.31 8.14
CA MET A 85 -0.25 -0.93 7.83
C MET A 85 -0.26 -1.89 9.02
N LYS A 86 -0.41 -3.17 8.75
CA LYS A 86 -0.19 -4.26 9.72
C LYS A 86 0.44 -5.48 9.05
N LYS A 87 0.92 -6.42 9.85
CA LYS A 87 1.63 -7.63 9.40
C LYS A 87 0.88 -8.91 9.80
N ASP A 88 0.93 -9.90 8.93
CA ASP A 88 0.50 -11.31 9.02
C ASP A 88 -0.99 -11.59 9.32
N SER A 89 -1.70 -10.68 9.98
CA SER A 89 -3.05 -10.92 10.49
C SER A 89 -4.01 -9.76 10.17
N MET A 90 -5.28 -10.08 9.88
CA MET A 90 -6.35 -9.08 9.81
C MET A 90 -6.86 -8.62 11.18
N GLN A 91 -6.46 -9.29 12.26
CA GLN A 91 -6.79 -8.96 13.66
C GLN A 91 -5.56 -8.39 14.38
N GLY A 92 -5.78 -7.50 15.35
CA GLY A 92 -4.71 -6.82 16.11
C GLY A 92 -4.46 -5.37 15.69
N ASP A 93 -3.52 -4.74 16.39
CA ASP A 93 -3.22 -3.32 16.26
C ASP A 93 -2.49 -2.99 14.95
N TRP A 94 -2.67 -1.75 14.51
CA TRP A 94 -1.92 -1.21 13.37
C TRP A 94 -0.47 -0.98 13.76
N LEU A 95 0.45 -1.48 12.93
CA LEU A 95 1.90 -1.39 13.20
C LEU A 95 2.44 0.00 12.86
N GLU A 96 2.02 0.53 11.71
CA GLU A 96 2.47 1.83 11.23
C GLU A 96 1.27 2.60 10.68
N THR A 97 1.30 3.92 10.88
CA THR A 97 0.37 4.86 10.27
C THR A 97 1.18 5.86 9.45
N PHE A 98 0.75 6.09 8.22
CA PHE A 98 1.35 7.06 7.29
C PHE A 98 0.34 8.18 7.08
N SER A 99 0.71 9.39 7.46
CA SER A 99 -0.15 10.58 7.30
C SER A 99 0.32 11.45 6.12
N ALA A 100 -0.46 12.49 5.82
CA ALA A 100 -0.08 13.52 4.85
C ALA A 100 1.06 14.41 5.35
N ASP A 101 1.26 14.49 6.67
CA ASP A 101 2.27 15.34 7.32
C ASP A 101 3.60 14.60 7.53
N ASP A 102 3.65 13.29 7.27
CA ASP A 102 4.88 12.52 7.34
C ASP A 102 5.86 12.98 6.24
N SER A 103 7.08 13.32 6.65
CA SER A 103 8.16 13.59 5.69
C SER A 103 8.53 12.33 4.90
N GLU A 104 9.07 12.51 3.70
CA GLU A 104 9.59 11.41 2.88
C GLU A 104 10.58 10.53 3.68
N GLN A 105 11.46 11.15 4.45
CA GLN A 105 12.41 10.43 5.30
C GLN A 105 11.70 9.60 6.38
N ASN A 106 10.65 10.12 7.01
CA ASN A 106 9.89 9.37 8.02
C ASN A 106 9.15 8.17 7.39
N ILE A 107 8.53 8.37 6.22
CA ILE A 107 7.87 7.30 5.47
C ILE A 107 8.88 6.20 5.13
N ALA A 108 10.03 6.57 4.58
CA ALA A 108 11.09 5.63 4.23
C ALA A 108 11.62 4.88 5.47
N GLN A 109 11.83 5.57 6.60
CA GLN A 109 12.27 4.94 7.85
C GLN A 109 11.25 3.93 8.40
N LYS A 110 9.96 4.26 8.40
CA LYS A 110 8.89 3.33 8.80
C LYS A 110 8.86 2.10 7.90
N LEU A 111 8.94 2.29 6.59
CA LEU A 111 8.93 1.19 5.62
C LEU A 111 10.21 0.34 5.67
N ALA A 112 11.38 0.91 5.88
CA ALA A 112 12.66 0.20 5.92
C ALA A 112 12.72 -0.86 7.03
N LYS A 113 11.93 -0.72 8.11
CA LYS A 113 11.80 -1.74 9.16
C LYS A 113 11.18 -3.05 8.66
N HIS A 114 10.46 -2.99 7.54
CA HIS A 114 9.61 -4.07 7.03
C HIS A 114 9.98 -4.48 5.61
N PHE A 115 10.56 -3.55 4.84
CA PHE A 115 11.05 -3.74 3.48
C PHE A 115 12.52 -3.26 3.41
N PRO A 116 13.46 -3.98 4.07
CA PRO A 116 14.88 -3.71 3.95
C PRO A 116 15.37 -3.86 2.51
#